data_AF-R4LF52-F1
#
_entry.id   AF-R4LF52-F1
#
_cell.length_a   1.000
_cell.length_b   1.000
_cell.length_c   1.000
_cell.angle_alpha   90.00
_cell.angle_beta   90.00
_cell.angle_gamma   90.00
#
_symmetry.space_group_name_H-M   'P 1'
#
loop_
_entity.id
_entity.type
_entity.pdbx_description
1 polymer ?
#
loop_
_entity_poly.entity_id
_entity_poly.type
_entity_poly.pdbx_seq_one_letter_code
_entity_poly.pdbx_strand_id
1 'polypeptide(L)'
;MTNLHRKPVRLRAAAAVATLAAAVGAVAGPPAPASAAVPEVAQTWASLMYHSLTPTPAYTALRQRLAGQRDALKATTAQLPVRRTEQGAAQTALTTAIAEDAVARTRYAIARVDLATARNTLTVVTQQRPRNSSAVAKAKAAVTAAAKLTATRRGEAATAATALKTAQGTAEAATTALDGTQAALERTTAAITVNQQRLIALDQANAAYAGQAAALSRDVVNQVRGSFTVADSTTVYGIRVHKNVAYAFKLMLDDAKADGVDLSGGGFRTRERQIELRKVNGCPDIYTAPASSCRVPTAIPGRSLHELGLAIDITSGGRTLTAGSAGFKWLSANAGRYGFVNLPSEPWHWSITGS
;
A
#
# COMPACT_ATOMS: atom_id res chain seq x y z
N MET A 1 52.83 20.90 63.64
CA MET A 1 54.16 20.76 63.02
C MET A 1 53.98 20.52 61.53
N THR A 2 54.51 21.45 60.72
CA THR A 2 55.02 21.29 59.33
C THR A 2 54.07 20.70 58.27
N ASN A 3 53.55 21.54 57.35
CA ASN A 3 54.07 21.79 55.97
C ASN A 3 53.26 20.94 54.95
N LEU A 4 52.86 21.35 53.73
CA LEU A 4 53.12 22.43 52.76
C LEU A 4 51.82 22.60 51.94
N HIS A 5 51.28 23.81 51.73
CA HIS A 5 51.59 24.80 50.67
C HIS A 5 51.14 24.48 49.22
N ARG A 6 50.11 25.25 48.81
CA ARG A 6 49.94 26.02 47.56
C ARG A 6 49.71 25.32 46.20
N LYS A 7 48.52 25.60 45.64
CA LYS A 7 48.18 25.82 44.20
C LYS A 7 49.08 26.94 43.59
N PRO A 8 48.91 27.32 42.31
CA PRO A 8 48.96 26.60 41.02
C PRO A 8 49.99 27.25 40.05
N VAL A 9 50.35 26.60 38.94
CA VAL A 9 51.15 27.24 37.85
C VAL A 9 50.47 27.01 36.50
N ARG A 10 50.42 28.09 35.71
CA ARG A 10 49.88 28.21 34.34
C ARG A 10 50.97 27.95 33.28
N LEU A 11 50.51 27.79 32.02
CA LEU A 11 51.20 27.94 30.72
C LEU A 11 52.02 26.70 30.27
N ARG A 12 52.07 26.23 29.02
CA ARG A 12 51.75 26.74 27.67
C ARG A 12 51.58 25.51 26.73
N ALA A 13 50.55 25.46 25.90
CA ALA A 13 50.60 25.55 24.43
C ALA A 13 51.62 24.64 23.70
N ALA A 14 51.13 23.63 22.98
CA ALA A 14 51.61 23.24 21.65
C ALA A 14 50.49 22.52 20.90
N ALA A 15 50.15 23.05 19.72
CA ALA A 15 49.06 22.60 18.86
C ALA A 15 49.47 21.34 18.08
N ALA A 16 48.57 20.37 18.00
CA ALA A 16 48.56 19.34 16.97
C ALA A 16 47.19 19.38 16.28
N VAL A 17 47.14 20.01 15.12
CA VAL A 17 45.97 20.01 14.23
C VAL A 17 45.92 18.65 13.55
N ALA A 18 45.05 17.78 14.01
CA ALA A 18 44.64 16.57 13.29
C ALA A 18 43.27 16.86 12.64
N THR A 19 43.28 17.24 11.37
CA THR A 19 42.06 17.30 10.55
C THR A 19 41.57 15.89 10.27
N LEU A 20 40.57 15.42 11.03
CA LEU A 20 39.70 14.33 10.59
C LEU A 20 38.84 14.85 9.43
N ALA A 21 39.17 14.45 8.22
CA ALA A 21 38.27 14.59 7.08
C ALA A 21 37.13 13.56 7.26
N ALA A 22 35.97 14.03 7.70
CA ALA A 22 34.74 13.26 7.63
C ALA A 22 34.36 13.09 6.15
N ALA A 23 34.43 11.85 5.66
CA ALA A 23 33.90 11.48 4.36
C ALA A 23 32.37 11.58 4.40
N VAL A 24 31.84 12.74 4.00
CA VAL A 24 30.42 12.92 3.73
C VAL A 24 30.13 12.17 2.44
N GLY A 25 29.45 11.03 2.55
CA GLY A 25 28.90 10.32 1.40
C GLY A 25 27.95 11.26 0.64
N ALA A 26 28.31 11.58 -0.59
CA ALA A 26 27.42 12.29 -1.50
C ALA A 26 26.22 11.39 -1.82
N VAL A 27 25.11 11.62 -1.13
CA VAL A 27 23.80 11.12 -1.53
C VAL A 27 23.47 11.86 -2.83
N ALA A 28 23.59 11.17 -3.96
CA ALA A 28 23.21 11.72 -5.25
C ALA A 28 21.73 12.10 -5.20
N GLY A 29 21.44 13.40 -5.36
CA GLY A 29 20.07 13.89 -5.51
C GLY A 29 19.39 13.31 -6.76
N PRO A 30 18.07 13.46 -6.90
CA PRO A 30 17.34 13.01 -8.08
C PRO A 30 17.98 13.62 -9.35
N PRO A 31 18.12 12.86 -10.45
CA PRO A 31 18.76 13.35 -11.66
C PRO A 31 17.97 14.53 -12.22
N ALA A 32 18.66 15.67 -12.39
CA ALA A 32 18.11 16.84 -13.06
C ALA A 32 17.93 16.58 -14.58
N PRO A 33 16.93 17.18 -15.24
CA PRO A 33 16.79 17.10 -16.69
C PRO A 33 18.04 17.65 -17.40
N ALA A 34 18.38 17.06 -18.54
CA ALA A 34 19.64 17.28 -19.24
C ALA A 34 19.83 18.75 -19.70
N SER A 35 21.05 19.27 -19.49
CA SER A 35 21.52 20.60 -19.92
C SER A 35 21.57 20.75 -21.45
N ALA A 36 21.37 21.99 -21.91
CA ALA A 36 20.92 22.43 -23.23
C ALA A 36 21.90 22.32 -24.44
N ALA A 37 22.51 21.17 -24.70
CA ALA A 37 23.24 20.92 -25.97
C ALA A 37 22.60 19.80 -26.83
N VAL A 38 21.54 19.18 -26.34
CA VAL A 38 20.93 17.98 -26.92
C VAL A 38 19.64 18.35 -27.65
N PRO A 39 19.31 17.73 -28.81
CA PRO A 39 18.07 18.02 -29.54
C PRO A 39 16.84 17.92 -28.66
N GLU A 40 15.89 18.85 -28.84
CA GLU A 40 14.65 18.96 -28.05
C GLU A 40 13.87 17.64 -28.03
N VAL A 41 13.80 16.93 -29.16
CA VAL A 41 13.11 15.63 -29.26
C VAL A 41 13.65 14.60 -28.27
N ALA A 42 14.95 14.63 -28.00
CA ALA A 42 15.61 13.66 -27.15
C ALA A 42 15.42 14.00 -25.66
N GLN A 43 15.26 15.29 -25.34
CA GLN A 43 14.84 15.75 -24.01
C GLN A 43 13.37 15.37 -23.76
N THR A 44 12.49 15.54 -24.75
CA THR A 44 11.09 15.11 -24.70
C THR A 44 10.98 13.60 -24.48
N TRP A 45 11.76 12.80 -25.22
CA TRP A 45 11.84 11.35 -25.00
C TRP A 45 12.21 11.00 -23.56
N ALA A 46 13.25 11.65 -23.02
CA ALA A 46 13.71 11.41 -21.65
C ALA A 46 12.66 11.80 -20.61
N SER A 47 11.96 12.92 -20.82
CA SER A 47 10.86 13.37 -19.94
C SER A 47 9.68 12.39 -19.96
N LEU A 48 9.26 11.94 -21.13
CA LEU A 48 8.20 10.94 -21.27
C LEU A 48 8.57 9.62 -20.58
N MET A 49 9.80 9.14 -20.76
CA MET A 49 10.30 7.96 -20.07
C MET A 49 10.42 8.15 -18.56
N TYR A 50 10.82 9.33 -18.10
CA TYR A 50 10.82 9.65 -16.68
C TYR A 50 9.39 9.56 -16.10
N HIS A 51 8.40 10.13 -16.78
CA HIS A 51 7.01 10.09 -16.33
C HIS A 51 6.40 8.68 -16.41
N SER A 52 6.76 7.86 -17.39
CA SER A 52 6.26 6.48 -17.48
C SER A 52 6.83 5.57 -16.38
N LEU A 53 8.07 5.83 -15.95
CA LEU A 53 8.80 5.00 -15.00
C LEU A 53 8.72 5.49 -13.55
N THR A 54 8.36 6.76 -13.33
CA THR A 54 8.28 7.35 -11.98
C THR A 54 6.85 7.38 -11.48
N PRO A 55 6.50 6.60 -10.44
CA PRO A 55 5.20 6.73 -9.80
C PRO A 55 4.98 8.15 -9.27
N THR A 56 3.89 8.78 -9.68
CA THR A 56 3.53 10.11 -9.16
C THR A 56 3.21 10.02 -7.65
N PRO A 57 3.36 11.12 -6.88
CA PRO A 57 2.92 11.14 -5.48
C PRO A 57 1.46 10.72 -5.31
N ALA A 58 0.60 11.07 -6.27
CA ALA A 58 -0.80 10.66 -6.31
C ALA A 58 -0.95 9.13 -6.46
N TYR A 59 -0.15 8.51 -7.33
CA TYR A 59 -0.12 7.05 -7.49
C TYR A 59 0.28 6.33 -6.20
N THR A 60 1.37 6.77 -5.58
CA THR A 60 1.87 6.18 -4.33
C THR A 60 0.86 6.33 -3.19
N ALA A 61 0.29 7.54 -3.03
CA ALA A 61 -0.74 7.78 -2.03
C ALA A 61 -1.99 6.93 -2.26
N LEU A 62 -2.41 6.72 -3.52
CA LEU A 62 -3.55 5.89 -3.85
C LEU A 62 -3.31 4.41 -3.53
N ARG A 63 -2.11 3.88 -3.80
CA ARG A 63 -1.74 2.50 -3.44
C ARG A 63 -1.72 2.29 -1.93
N GLN A 64 -1.14 3.24 -1.18
CA GLN A 64 -1.15 3.19 0.28
C GLN A 64 -2.58 3.23 0.84
N ARG A 65 -3.43 4.10 0.29
CA ARG A 65 -4.85 4.17 0.67
C ARG A 65 -5.57 2.85 0.40
N LEU A 66 -5.38 2.26 -0.78
CA LEU A 66 -5.98 0.97 -1.14
C LEU A 66 -5.53 -0.16 -0.21
N ALA A 67 -4.26 -0.18 0.22
CA ALA A 67 -3.78 -1.14 1.20
C ALA A 67 -4.52 -0.99 2.53
N GLY A 68 -4.56 0.22 3.10
CA GLY A 68 -5.29 0.48 4.35
C GLY A 68 -6.79 0.18 4.25
N GLN A 69 -7.41 0.46 3.10
CA GLN A 69 -8.82 0.11 2.87
C GLN A 69 -9.06 -1.40 2.84
N ARG A 70 -8.16 -2.18 2.24
CA ARG A 70 -8.24 -3.66 2.23
C ARG A 70 -8.07 -4.24 3.64
N ASP A 71 -7.18 -3.67 4.44
CA ASP A 71 -7.01 -4.07 5.83
C ASP A 71 -8.26 -3.75 6.66
N ALA A 72 -8.83 -2.56 6.49
CA ALA A 72 -10.10 -2.17 7.11
C ALA A 72 -11.26 -3.08 6.68
N LEU A 73 -11.33 -3.45 5.39
CA LEU A 73 -12.34 -4.37 4.86
C LEU A 73 -12.22 -5.75 5.52
N LYS A 74 -10.99 -6.28 5.62
CA LYS A 74 -10.72 -7.56 6.28
C LYS A 74 -11.14 -7.53 7.76
N ALA A 75 -10.77 -6.48 8.48
CA ALA A 75 -11.13 -6.31 9.89
C ALA A 75 -12.66 -6.22 10.08
N THR A 76 -13.34 -5.40 9.28
CA THR A 76 -14.80 -5.22 9.35
C THR A 76 -15.54 -6.52 9.01
N THR A 77 -15.06 -7.25 7.98
CA THR A 77 -15.63 -8.55 7.59
C THR A 77 -15.53 -9.57 8.72
N ALA A 78 -14.42 -9.59 9.45
CA ALA A 78 -14.24 -10.48 10.60
C ALA A 78 -15.14 -10.12 11.80
N GLN A 79 -15.51 -8.85 11.96
CA GLN A 79 -16.41 -8.40 13.03
C GLN A 79 -17.88 -8.71 12.76
N LEU A 80 -18.30 -8.79 11.50
CA LEU A 80 -19.70 -9.00 11.13
C LEU A 80 -20.36 -10.24 11.78
N PRO A 81 -19.77 -11.44 11.77
CA PRO A 81 -20.37 -12.60 12.45
C PRO A 81 -20.44 -12.41 13.98
N VAL A 82 -19.47 -11.71 14.58
CA VAL A 82 -19.49 -11.40 16.03
C VAL A 82 -20.70 -10.52 16.36
N ARG A 83 -20.90 -9.45 15.59
CA ARG A 83 -22.04 -8.54 15.79
C ARG A 83 -23.39 -9.23 15.60
N ARG A 84 -23.49 -10.16 14.64
CA ARG A 84 -24.70 -10.97 14.44
C ARG A 84 -25.00 -11.84 15.66
N THR A 85 -23.99 -12.51 16.21
CA THR A 85 -24.15 -13.33 17.42
C THR A 85 -24.56 -12.47 18.63
N GLU A 86 -23.91 -11.33 18.84
CA GLU A 86 -24.25 -10.39 19.91
C GLU A 86 -25.70 -9.88 19.79
N GLN A 87 -26.12 -9.49 18.58
CA GLN A 87 -27.47 -9.04 18.30
C GLN A 87 -28.49 -10.16 18.54
N GLY A 88 -28.22 -11.38 18.08
CA GLY A 88 -29.09 -12.53 18.32
C GLY A 88 -29.27 -12.82 19.81
N ALA A 89 -28.17 -12.84 20.57
CA ALA A 89 -28.20 -13.05 22.02
C ALA A 89 -28.98 -11.95 22.75
N ALA A 90 -28.79 -10.68 22.35
CA ALA A 90 -29.51 -9.55 22.93
C ALA A 90 -31.03 -9.62 22.65
N GLN A 91 -31.44 -10.05 21.46
CA GLN A 91 -32.86 -10.25 21.11
C GLN A 91 -33.48 -11.41 21.89
N THR A 92 -32.74 -12.50 22.10
CA THR A 92 -33.18 -13.60 22.97
C THR A 92 -33.38 -13.11 24.41
N ALA A 93 -32.42 -12.38 24.97
CA ALA A 93 -32.52 -11.82 26.32
C ALA A 93 -33.70 -10.85 26.48
N LEU A 94 -33.95 -10.01 25.47
CA LEU A 94 -35.11 -9.12 25.44
C LEU A 94 -36.42 -9.91 25.46
N THR A 95 -36.53 -10.96 24.64
CA THR A 95 -37.72 -11.83 24.60
C THR A 95 -37.99 -12.47 25.96
N THR A 96 -36.96 -12.98 26.62
CA THR A 96 -37.06 -13.53 27.99
C THR A 96 -37.52 -12.48 29.00
N ALA A 97 -36.90 -11.29 28.99
CA ALA A 97 -37.24 -10.23 29.93
C ALA A 97 -38.68 -9.70 29.75
N ILE A 98 -39.20 -9.66 28.52
CA ILE A 98 -40.60 -9.33 28.23
C ILE A 98 -41.53 -10.34 28.91
N ALA A 99 -41.26 -11.64 28.76
CA ALA A 99 -42.07 -12.70 29.35
C ALA A 99 -42.02 -12.64 30.89
N GLU A 100 -40.84 -12.43 31.48
CA GLU A 100 -40.66 -12.33 32.93
C GLU A 100 -41.37 -11.11 33.53
N ASP A 101 -41.28 -9.94 32.90
CA ASP A 101 -42.00 -8.74 33.32
C ASP A 101 -43.52 -8.96 33.27
N ALA A 102 -44.04 -9.58 32.20
CA ALA A 102 -45.46 -9.90 32.08
C ALA A 102 -45.94 -10.84 33.20
N VAL A 103 -45.18 -11.89 33.50
CA VAL A 103 -45.48 -12.83 34.60
C VAL A 103 -45.43 -12.12 35.96
N ALA A 104 -44.40 -11.32 36.22
CA ALA A 104 -44.23 -10.62 37.49
C ALA A 104 -45.36 -9.60 37.73
N ARG A 105 -45.76 -8.84 36.70
CA ARG A 105 -46.89 -7.91 36.76
C ARG A 105 -48.21 -8.62 37.01
N THR A 106 -48.43 -9.77 36.37
CA THR A 106 -49.64 -10.58 36.58
C THR A 106 -49.73 -11.07 38.02
N ARG A 107 -48.63 -11.61 38.57
CA ARG A 107 -48.56 -12.05 39.98
C ARG A 107 -48.79 -10.90 40.95
N TYR A 108 -48.26 -9.72 40.67
CA TYR A 108 -48.49 -8.53 41.48
C TYR A 108 -49.96 -8.08 41.43
N ALA A 109 -50.58 -8.09 40.25
CA ALA A 109 -52.00 -7.75 40.10
C ALA A 109 -52.90 -8.70 40.89
N ILE A 110 -52.65 -10.02 40.81
CA ILE A 110 -53.38 -11.03 41.58
C ILE A 110 -53.23 -10.79 43.09
N ALA A 111 -51.99 -10.59 43.58
CA ALA A 111 -51.75 -10.34 45.01
C ALA A 111 -52.48 -9.09 45.53
N ARG A 112 -52.61 -8.04 44.70
CA ARG A 112 -53.39 -6.84 45.03
C ARG A 112 -54.88 -7.15 45.17
N VAL A 113 -55.43 -7.98 44.29
CA VAL A 113 -56.83 -8.43 44.36
C VAL A 113 -57.04 -9.26 45.63
N ASP A 114 -56.16 -10.21 45.93
CA ASP A 114 -56.23 -11.04 47.14
C ASP A 114 -56.17 -10.20 48.42
N LEU A 115 -55.32 -9.18 48.46
CA LEU A 115 -55.26 -8.24 49.58
C LEU A 115 -56.57 -7.46 49.74
N ALA A 116 -57.18 -7.01 48.64
CA ALA A 116 -58.47 -6.34 48.67
C ALA A 116 -59.56 -7.29 49.20
N THR A 117 -59.60 -8.52 48.71
CA THR A 117 -60.52 -9.57 49.17
C THR A 117 -60.35 -9.83 50.67
N ALA A 118 -59.11 -10.01 51.15
CA ALA A 118 -58.84 -10.25 52.58
C ALA A 118 -59.31 -9.08 53.46
N ARG A 119 -59.13 -7.83 53.00
CA ARG A 119 -59.63 -6.64 53.71
C ARG A 119 -61.16 -6.56 53.74
N ASN A 120 -61.82 -6.93 52.65
CA ASN A 120 -63.28 -7.01 52.60
C ASN A 120 -63.80 -8.11 53.54
N THR A 121 -63.19 -9.29 53.53
CA THR A 121 -63.53 -10.38 54.48
C THR A 121 -63.36 -9.93 55.93
N LEU A 122 -62.25 -9.27 56.28
CA LEU A 122 -62.03 -8.72 57.62
C LEU A 122 -63.14 -7.75 58.03
N THR A 123 -63.58 -6.90 57.11
CA THR A 123 -64.68 -5.94 57.34
C THR A 123 -65.98 -6.69 57.66
N VAL A 124 -66.36 -7.66 56.82
CA VAL A 124 -67.58 -8.47 56.98
C VAL A 124 -67.58 -9.23 58.32
N VAL A 125 -66.52 -9.98 58.63
CA VAL A 125 -66.48 -10.78 59.89
C VAL A 125 -66.43 -9.90 61.15
N THR A 126 -65.92 -8.67 61.04
CA THR A 126 -65.90 -7.72 62.17
C THR A 126 -67.30 -7.17 62.48
N GLN A 127 -68.13 -6.99 61.45
CA GLN A 127 -69.49 -6.47 61.56
C GLN A 127 -70.53 -7.56 61.90
N GLN A 128 -70.23 -8.84 61.64
CA GLN A 128 -71.14 -9.96 61.89
C GLN A 128 -71.57 -10.09 63.37
N ARG A 129 -72.82 -10.52 63.60
CA ARG A 129 -73.41 -10.77 64.93
C ARG A 129 -74.07 -12.15 64.99
N PRO A 130 -73.91 -12.93 66.07
CA PRO A 130 -73.05 -12.66 67.23
C PRO A 130 -71.55 -12.65 66.86
N ARG A 131 -70.74 -11.94 67.65
CA ARG A 131 -69.32 -11.72 67.32
C ARG A 131 -68.51 -12.99 67.51
N ASN A 132 -67.77 -13.43 66.48
CA ASN A 132 -66.81 -14.53 66.57
C ASN A 132 -65.36 -13.99 66.59
N SER A 133 -64.74 -13.97 67.77
CA SER A 133 -63.38 -13.44 67.97
C SER A 133 -62.31 -14.21 67.20
N SER A 134 -62.44 -15.53 67.08
CA SER A 134 -61.52 -16.39 66.33
C SER A 134 -61.55 -16.08 64.83
N ALA A 135 -62.76 -15.91 64.25
CA ALA A 135 -62.91 -15.52 62.86
C ALA A 135 -62.27 -14.15 62.55
N VAL A 136 -62.45 -13.17 63.45
CA VAL A 136 -61.80 -11.85 63.32
C VAL A 136 -60.27 -11.97 63.39
N ALA A 137 -59.74 -12.77 64.32
CA ALA A 137 -58.29 -12.99 64.43
C ALA A 137 -57.70 -13.63 63.16
N LYS A 138 -58.37 -14.66 62.61
CA LYS A 138 -57.97 -15.33 61.36
C LYS A 138 -57.98 -14.36 60.17
N ALA A 139 -59.03 -13.53 60.05
CA ALA A 139 -59.10 -12.53 58.97
C ALA A 139 -58.01 -11.45 59.09
N LYS A 140 -57.67 -11.00 60.30
CA LYS A 140 -56.52 -10.09 60.52
C LYS A 140 -55.21 -10.72 60.07
N ALA A 141 -54.96 -11.97 60.44
CA ALA A 141 -53.76 -12.70 60.02
C ALA A 141 -53.69 -12.85 58.49
N ALA A 142 -54.83 -13.13 57.83
CA ALA A 142 -54.92 -13.22 56.38
C ALA A 142 -54.58 -11.88 55.69
N VAL A 143 -55.08 -10.75 56.21
CA VAL A 143 -54.72 -9.41 55.69
C VAL A 143 -53.22 -9.15 55.83
N THR A 144 -52.62 -9.47 56.97
CA THR A 144 -51.17 -9.30 57.18
C THR A 144 -50.36 -10.16 56.19
N ALA A 145 -50.75 -11.42 56.00
CA ALA A 145 -50.09 -12.32 55.05
C ALA A 145 -50.23 -11.81 53.60
N ALA A 146 -51.43 -11.42 53.18
CA ALA A 146 -51.68 -10.89 51.84
C ALA A 146 -50.94 -9.57 51.60
N ALA A 147 -50.82 -8.71 52.62
CA ALA A 147 -50.07 -7.46 52.53
C ALA A 147 -48.57 -7.71 52.33
N LYS A 148 -48.00 -8.67 53.09
CA LYS A 148 -46.59 -9.07 52.93
C LYS A 148 -46.35 -9.65 51.52
N LEU A 149 -47.21 -10.55 51.06
CA LEU A 149 -47.09 -11.12 49.72
C LEU A 149 -47.18 -10.04 48.63
N THR A 150 -48.13 -9.11 48.75
CA THR A 150 -48.27 -7.98 47.80
C THR A 150 -47.00 -7.13 47.74
N ALA A 151 -46.38 -6.84 48.90
CA ALA A 151 -45.12 -6.10 48.95
C ALA A 151 -43.98 -6.86 48.25
N THR A 152 -43.86 -8.17 48.48
CA THR A 152 -42.89 -9.02 47.78
C THR A 152 -43.11 -9.01 46.26
N ARG A 153 -44.35 -9.24 45.80
CA ARG A 153 -44.67 -9.24 44.36
C ARG A 153 -44.45 -7.88 43.71
N ARG A 154 -44.68 -6.79 44.44
CA ARG A 154 -44.33 -5.43 43.97
C ARG A 154 -42.83 -5.29 43.72
N GLY A 155 -42.00 -5.79 44.64
CA GLY A 155 -40.54 -5.79 44.49
C GLY A 155 -40.10 -6.61 43.27
N GLU A 156 -40.61 -7.83 43.13
CA GLU A 156 -40.33 -8.69 41.97
C GLU A 156 -40.71 -8.02 40.64
N ALA A 157 -41.90 -7.42 40.56
CA ALA A 157 -42.35 -6.69 39.38
C ALA A 157 -41.47 -5.48 39.05
N ALA A 158 -40.98 -4.75 40.06
CA ALA A 158 -40.06 -3.63 39.85
C ALA A 158 -38.68 -4.10 39.34
N THR A 159 -38.17 -5.21 39.86
CA THR A 159 -36.93 -5.84 39.37
C THR A 159 -37.08 -6.31 37.93
N ALA A 160 -38.17 -7.01 37.59
CA ALA A 160 -38.42 -7.48 36.23
C ALA A 160 -38.57 -6.32 35.23
N ALA A 161 -39.27 -5.24 35.61
CA ALA A 161 -39.38 -4.04 34.77
C ALA A 161 -38.01 -3.37 34.52
N THR A 162 -37.12 -3.37 35.51
CA THR A 162 -35.75 -2.86 35.36
C THR A 162 -34.93 -3.75 34.43
N ALA A 163 -35.03 -5.07 34.57
CA ALA A 163 -34.36 -6.02 33.69
C ALA A 163 -34.83 -5.88 32.23
N LEU A 164 -36.14 -5.72 32.01
CA LEU A 164 -36.72 -5.45 30.69
C LEU A 164 -36.13 -4.18 30.07
N LYS A 165 -36.07 -3.08 30.81
CA LYS A 165 -35.50 -1.83 30.31
C LYS A 165 -34.02 -1.98 29.91
N THR A 166 -33.24 -2.71 30.71
CA THR A 166 -31.83 -3.00 30.39
C THR A 166 -31.71 -3.87 29.13
N ALA A 167 -32.55 -4.89 29.00
CA ALA A 167 -32.56 -5.76 27.83
C ALA A 167 -32.94 -5.01 26.54
N GLN A 168 -33.92 -4.09 26.62
CA GLN A 168 -34.28 -3.20 25.51
C GLN A 168 -33.08 -2.36 25.05
N GLY A 169 -32.42 -1.66 25.97
CA GLY A 169 -31.25 -0.85 25.63
C GLY A 169 -30.09 -1.67 25.05
N THR A 170 -29.89 -2.89 25.56
CA THR A 170 -28.87 -3.81 25.03
C THR A 170 -29.19 -4.26 23.61
N ALA A 171 -30.45 -4.60 23.33
CA ALA A 171 -30.89 -5.03 22.00
C ALA A 171 -30.83 -3.91 20.95
N GLU A 172 -31.20 -2.68 21.34
CA GLU A 172 -31.06 -1.49 20.49
C GLU A 172 -29.60 -1.18 20.16
N ALA A 173 -28.72 -1.22 21.17
CA ALA A 173 -27.30 -1.00 20.99
C ALA A 173 -26.66 -2.06 20.09
N ALA A 174 -26.99 -3.34 20.29
CA ALA A 174 -26.47 -4.44 19.49
C ALA A 174 -26.94 -4.36 18.03
N THR A 175 -28.20 -4.00 17.78
CA THR A 175 -28.74 -3.74 16.43
C THR A 175 -27.99 -2.59 15.76
N THR A 176 -27.84 -1.46 16.45
CA THR A 176 -27.11 -0.28 15.93
C THR A 176 -25.65 -0.63 15.58
N ALA A 177 -24.99 -1.43 16.41
CA ALA A 177 -23.61 -1.86 16.17
C ALA A 177 -23.49 -2.79 14.94
N LEU A 178 -24.46 -3.69 14.74
CA LEU A 178 -24.52 -4.56 13.56
C LEU A 178 -24.74 -3.73 12.28
N ASP A 179 -25.73 -2.85 12.27
CA ASP A 179 -26.05 -1.99 11.13
C ASP A 179 -24.87 -1.08 10.78
N GLY A 180 -24.22 -0.48 11.78
CA GLY A 180 -23.03 0.33 11.60
C GLY A 180 -21.86 -0.44 10.97
N THR A 181 -21.70 -1.72 11.35
CA THR A 181 -20.68 -2.61 10.78
C THR A 181 -21.00 -2.96 9.33
N GLN A 182 -22.26 -3.21 8.99
CA GLN A 182 -22.71 -3.47 7.61
C GLN A 182 -22.49 -2.23 6.73
N ALA A 183 -22.91 -1.04 7.19
CA ALA A 183 -22.71 0.21 6.47
C ALA A 183 -21.20 0.55 6.29
N ALA A 184 -20.35 0.20 7.26
CA ALA A 184 -18.90 0.35 7.11
C ALA A 184 -18.32 -0.58 6.05
N LEU A 185 -18.81 -1.82 5.97
CA LEU A 185 -18.42 -2.80 4.96
C LEU A 185 -18.76 -2.32 3.54
N GLU A 186 -19.99 -1.85 3.34
CA GLU A 186 -20.48 -1.33 2.06
C GLU A 186 -19.68 -0.11 1.60
N ARG A 187 -19.50 0.88 2.49
CA ARG A 187 -18.72 2.09 2.19
C ARG A 187 -17.27 1.77 1.83
N THR A 188 -16.63 0.88 2.58
CA THR A 188 -15.24 0.50 2.34
C THR A 188 -15.10 -0.24 1.01
N THR A 189 -16.02 -1.16 0.72
CA THR A 189 -16.05 -1.90 -0.55
C THR A 189 -16.22 -0.96 -1.74
N ALA A 190 -17.19 -0.04 -1.70
CA ALA A 190 -17.40 0.94 -2.75
C ALA A 190 -16.17 1.84 -2.96
N ALA A 191 -15.55 2.29 -1.87
CA ALA A 191 -14.35 3.13 -1.93
C ALA A 191 -13.14 2.39 -2.52
N ILE A 192 -12.99 1.09 -2.24
CA ILE A 192 -11.98 0.24 -2.87
C ILE A 192 -12.20 0.17 -4.38
N THR A 193 -13.43 -0.11 -4.83
CA THR A 193 -13.75 -0.20 -6.26
C THR A 193 -13.40 1.09 -7.00
N VAL A 194 -13.81 2.25 -6.47
CA VAL A 194 -13.50 3.56 -7.07
C VAL A 194 -12.00 3.81 -7.11
N ASN A 195 -11.28 3.54 -6.02
CA ASN A 195 -9.84 3.77 -5.97
C ASN A 195 -9.06 2.78 -6.85
N GLN A 196 -9.55 1.56 -7.05
CA GLN A 196 -8.97 0.61 -8.00
C GLN A 196 -9.10 1.11 -9.44
N GLN A 197 -10.27 1.62 -9.83
CA GLN A 197 -10.46 2.23 -11.16
C GLN A 197 -9.54 3.43 -11.39
N ARG A 198 -9.37 4.28 -10.37
CA ARG A 198 -8.43 5.40 -10.43
C ARG A 198 -6.99 4.94 -10.60
N LEU A 199 -6.60 3.83 -9.95
CA LEU A 199 -5.26 3.27 -10.09
C LEU A 199 -5.02 2.77 -11.51
N ILE A 200 -6.00 2.05 -12.09
CA ILE A 200 -5.95 1.58 -13.48
C ILE A 200 -5.80 2.76 -14.46
N ALA A 201 -6.55 3.85 -14.25
CA ALA A 201 -6.45 5.03 -15.10
C ALA A 201 -5.05 5.68 -15.04
N LEU A 202 -4.42 5.70 -13.86
CA LEU A 202 -3.04 6.17 -13.72
C LEU A 202 -2.04 5.23 -14.39
N ASP A 203 -2.23 3.91 -14.28
CA ASP A 203 -1.40 2.92 -14.98
C ASP A 203 -1.50 3.11 -16.51
N GLN A 204 -2.70 3.34 -17.04
CA GLN A 204 -2.93 3.64 -18.45
C GLN A 204 -2.25 4.94 -18.90
N ALA A 205 -2.32 5.99 -18.08
CA ALA A 205 -1.64 7.25 -18.37
C ALA A 205 -0.10 7.06 -18.40
N ASN A 206 0.46 6.30 -17.47
CA ASN A 206 1.89 5.98 -17.46
C ASN A 206 2.30 5.17 -18.70
N ALA A 207 1.49 4.20 -19.13
CA ALA A 207 1.72 3.43 -20.35
C ALA A 207 1.67 4.31 -21.61
N ALA A 208 0.78 5.32 -21.65
CA ALA A 208 0.69 6.25 -22.76
C ALA A 208 1.98 7.07 -22.94
N TYR A 209 2.64 7.49 -21.86
CA TYR A 209 3.93 8.17 -21.95
C TYR A 209 5.02 7.30 -22.56
N ALA A 210 5.09 6.01 -22.18
CA ALA A 210 6.04 5.07 -22.78
C ALA A 210 5.80 4.87 -24.29
N GLY A 211 4.53 4.77 -24.70
CA GLY A 211 4.17 4.68 -26.12
C GLY A 211 4.56 5.93 -26.92
N GLN A 212 4.34 7.12 -26.36
CA GLN A 212 4.78 8.38 -26.97
C GLN A 212 6.30 8.46 -27.08
N ALA A 213 7.05 8.05 -26.05
CA ALA A 213 8.50 7.99 -26.11
C ALA A 213 8.98 7.04 -27.21
N ALA A 214 8.40 5.84 -27.31
CA ALA A 214 8.75 4.87 -28.35
C ALA A 214 8.53 5.42 -29.77
N ALA A 215 7.47 6.20 -30.00
CA ALA A 215 7.20 6.85 -31.28
C ALA A 215 8.29 7.86 -31.68
N LEU A 216 8.91 8.53 -30.69
CA LEU A 216 9.98 9.50 -30.92
C LEU A 216 11.36 8.87 -31.12
N SER A 217 11.57 7.59 -30.77
CA SER A 217 12.92 6.98 -30.72
C SER A 217 13.72 7.12 -32.03
N ARG A 218 13.07 7.01 -33.20
CA ARG A 218 13.75 7.19 -34.50
C ARG A 218 14.18 8.63 -34.74
N ASP A 219 13.34 9.59 -34.38
CA ASP A 219 13.64 11.02 -34.53
C ASP A 219 14.75 11.44 -33.55
N VAL A 220 14.75 10.87 -32.34
CA VAL A 220 15.86 11.00 -31.39
C VAL A 220 17.17 10.57 -32.03
N VAL A 221 17.23 9.37 -32.60
CA VAL A 221 18.44 8.87 -33.28
C VAL A 221 18.88 9.83 -34.41
N ASN A 222 17.94 10.27 -35.25
CA ASN A 222 18.25 11.11 -36.40
C ASN A 222 18.82 12.47 -35.99
N GLN A 223 18.21 13.12 -35.00
CA GLN A 223 18.64 14.44 -34.55
C GLN A 223 19.93 14.37 -33.72
N VAL A 224 20.05 13.40 -32.82
CA VAL A 224 21.26 13.23 -31.98
C VAL A 224 22.48 12.92 -32.85
N ARG A 225 22.33 12.15 -33.93
CA ARG A 225 23.45 11.77 -34.79
C ARG A 225 24.22 12.96 -35.39
N GLY A 226 23.54 14.05 -35.70
CA GLY A 226 24.15 15.24 -36.30
C GLY A 226 24.88 16.14 -35.30
N SER A 227 24.55 16.05 -34.00
CA SER A 227 25.03 16.97 -32.97
C SER A 227 25.74 16.30 -31.79
N PHE A 228 25.79 14.97 -31.75
CA PHE A 228 26.33 14.22 -30.62
C PHE A 228 27.81 14.53 -30.36
N THR A 229 28.12 14.72 -29.08
CA THR A 229 29.49 14.79 -28.56
C THR A 229 29.67 13.81 -27.41
N VAL A 230 30.92 13.46 -27.09
CA VAL A 230 31.21 12.59 -25.94
C VAL A 230 30.70 13.19 -24.62
N ALA A 231 30.58 14.52 -24.53
CA ALA A 231 30.03 15.21 -23.36
C ALA A 231 28.53 14.97 -23.15
N ASP A 232 27.81 14.47 -24.16
CA ASP A 232 26.40 14.09 -24.08
C ASP A 232 26.20 12.68 -23.49
N SER A 233 27.31 11.97 -23.22
CA SER A 233 27.30 10.69 -22.53
C SER A 233 27.50 10.82 -21.01
N THR A 234 27.06 9.82 -20.27
CA THR A 234 27.26 9.65 -18.83
C THR A 234 27.46 8.17 -18.51
N THR A 235 27.91 7.83 -17.31
CA THR A 235 28.14 6.44 -16.89
C THR A 235 27.04 5.99 -15.92
N VAL A 236 26.42 4.85 -16.21
CA VAL A 236 25.49 4.13 -15.33
C VAL A 236 26.10 2.77 -15.01
N TYR A 237 26.44 2.53 -13.74
CA TYR A 237 27.06 1.27 -13.29
C TYR A 237 28.24 0.79 -14.15
N GLY A 238 29.12 1.71 -14.55
CA GLY A 238 30.30 1.42 -15.37
C GLY A 238 30.04 1.40 -16.88
N ILE A 239 28.79 1.50 -17.32
CA ILE A 239 28.40 1.49 -18.73
C ILE A 239 28.13 2.92 -19.18
N ARG A 240 28.87 3.38 -20.19
CA ARG A 240 28.67 4.72 -20.74
C ARG A 240 27.47 4.73 -21.69
N VAL A 241 26.52 5.64 -21.51
CA VAL A 241 25.30 5.77 -22.34
C VAL A 241 24.99 7.25 -22.56
N HIS A 242 24.10 7.56 -23.49
CA HIS A 242 23.61 8.92 -23.68
C HIS A 242 22.83 9.41 -22.45
N LYS A 243 22.99 10.67 -22.04
CA LYS A 243 22.30 11.24 -20.85
C LYS A 243 20.80 11.03 -20.86
N ASN A 244 20.16 11.15 -22.02
CA ASN A 244 18.71 10.98 -22.16
C ASN A 244 18.18 9.56 -21.90
N VAL A 245 19.01 8.53 -22.10
CA VAL A 245 18.61 7.14 -21.80
C VAL A 245 19.07 6.69 -20.42
N ALA A 246 19.93 7.46 -19.76
CA ALA A 246 20.59 7.08 -18.52
C ALA A 246 19.60 6.77 -17.39
N TYR A 247 18.53 7.57 -17.24
CA TYR A 247 17.52 7.34 -16.21
C TYR A 247 16.78 6.02 -16.43
N ALA A 248 16.23 5.81 -17.63
CA ALA A 248 15.50 4.59 -17.98
C ALA A 248 16.40 3.36 -17.92
N PHE A 249 17.65 3.48 -18.38
CA PHE A 249 18.64 2.41 -18.32
C PHE A 249 19.01 2.04 -16.89
N LYS A 250 19.23 3.03 -16.01
CA LYS A 250 19.49 2.78 -14.60
C LYS A 250 18.35 2.01 -13.95
N LEU A 251 17.10 2.44 -14.16
CA LEU A 251 15.95 1.73 -13.60
C LEU A 251 15.81 0.31 -14.15
N MET A 252 16.09 0.10 -15.44
CA MET A 252 16.09 -1.25 -16.02
C MET A 252 17.09 -2.17 -15.32
N LEU A 253 18.31 -1.69 -15.02
CA LEU A 253 19.32 -2.47 -14.30
C LEU A 253 18.94 -2.70 -12.83
N ASP A 254 18.38 -1.69 -12.17
CA ASP A 254 17.93 -1.79 -10.77
C ASP A 254 16.81 -2.82 -10.62
N ASP A 255 15.79 -2.77 -11.49
CA ASP A 255 14.66 -3.69 -11.46
C ASP A 255 15.08 -5.11 -11.83
N ALA A 256 15.96 -5.28 -12.82
CA ALA A 256 16.55 -6.59 -13.13
C ALA A 256 17.28 -7.16 -11.92
N LYS A 257 18.07 -6.33 -11.22
CA LYS A 257 18.81 -6.75 -10.02
C LYS A 257 17.87 -7.15 -8.89
N ALA A 258 16.79 -6.41 -8.68
CA ALA A 258 15.76 -6.74 -7.70
C ALA A 258 15.09 -8.09 -7.99
N ASP A 259 14.95 -8.45 -9.27
CA ASP A 259 14.46 -9.76 -9.73
C ASP A 259 15.56 -10.85 -9.75
N GLY A 260 16.76 -10.56 -9.23
CA GLY A 260 17.88 -11.50 -9.16
C GLY A 260 18.64 -11.71 -10.47
N VAL A 261 18.39 -10.87 -11.49
CA VAL A 261 19.07 -10.90 -12.79
C VAL A 261 20.18 -9.86 -12.80
N ASP A 262 21.42 -10.32 -12.73
CA ASP A 262 22.59 -9.43 -12.76
C ASP A 262 22.93 -9.05 -14.19
N LEU A 263 22.59 -7.82 -14.59
CA LEU A 263 22.84 -7.26 -15.92
C LEU A 263 24.03 -6.29 -15.90
N SER A 264 24.86 -6.35 -16.94
CA SER A 264 25.97 -5.41 -17.19
C SER A 264 26.15 -5.26 -18.71
N GLY A 265 27.25 -4.71 -19.22
CA GLY A 265 27.45 -4.62 -20.67
C GLY A 265 28.41 -3.54 -21.15
N GLY A 266 28.34 -3.26 -22.44
CA GLY A 266 29.07 -2.18 -23.12
C GLY A 266 28.12 -1.24 -23.86
N GLY A 267 28.28 0.07 -23.65
CA GLY A 267 27.44 1.10 -24.27
C GLY A 267 28.22 1.93 -25.31
N PHE A 268 28.35 3.23 -25.05
CA PHE A 268 28.98 4.21 -25.93
C PHE A 268 30.37 3.80 -26.39
N ARG A 269 30.65 4.10 -27.66
CA ARG A 269 31.90 3.78 -28.32
C ARG A 269 32.21 4.80 -29.41
N THR A 270 33.48 5.18 -29.56
CA THR A 270 33.85 6.18 -30.58
C THR A 270 33.79 5.62 -32.00
N ARG A 271 33.75 6.52 -32.99
CA ARG A 271 33.78 6.16 -34.42
C ARG A 271 35.09 5.47 -34.80
N GLU A 272 36.21 5.90 -34.24
CA GLU A 272 37.53 5.28 -34.47
C GLU A 272 37.51 3.83 -34.02
N ARG A 273 36.94 3.60 -32.83
CA ARG A 273 36.75 2.25 -32.31
C ARG A 273 35.80 1.44 -33.21
N GLN A 274 34.78 2.08 -33.81
CA GLN A 274 33.92 1.49 -34.86
C GLN A 274 34.69 1.02 -36.09
N ILE A 275 35.58 1.86 -36.61
CA ILE A 275 36.47 1.54 -37.72
C ILE A 275 37.39 0.35 -37.36
N GLU A 276 37.97 0.34 -36.17
CA GLU A 276 38.83 -0.76 -35.71
C GLU A 276 38.11 -2.10 -35.67
N LEU A 277 36.89 -2.18 -35.13
CA LEU A 277 36.17 -3.47 -35.13
C LEU A 277 35.86 -3.95 -36.53
N ARG A 278 35.54 -3.07 -37.48
CA ARG A 278 35.28 -3.52 -38.84
C ARG A 278 36.52 -4.14 -39.48
N LYS A 279 37.71 -3.63 -39.17
CA LYS A 279 38.99 -4.25 -39.57
C LYS A 279 39.17 -5.61 -38.89
N VAL A 280 39.04 -5.66 -37.56
CA VAL A 280 39.24 -6.89 -36.77
C VAL A 280 38.22 -7.97 -37.16
N ASN A 281 36.98 -7.59 -37.40
CA ASN A 281 35.89 -8.47 -37.78
C ASN A 281 35.89 -8.80 -39.29
N GLY A 282 36.93 -8.40 -40.03
CA GLY A 282 37.17 -8.81 -41.40
C GLY A 282 36.09 -8.38 -42.38
N CYS A 283 35.51 -7.19 -42.18
CA CYS A 283 34.55 -6.65 -43.14
C CYS A 283 35.24 -6.42 -44.51
N PRO A 284 34.62 -6.82 -45.64
CA PRO A 284 35.21 -6.64 -46.97
C PRO A 284 35.55 -5.18 -47.32
N ASP A 285 34.73 -4.24 -46.87
CA ASP A 285 35.00 -2.80 -46.91
C ASP A 285 34.55 -2.14 -45.60
N ILE A 286 35.28 -1.10 -45.17
CA ILE A 286 35.04 -0.45 -43.87
C ILE A 286 33.82 0.48 -43.92
N TYR A 287 33.48 1.09 -45.04
CA TYR A 287 32.49 2.17 -45.08
C TYR A 287 31.18 1.81 -45.81
N THR A 288 31.19 0.74 -46.60
CA THR A 288 30.07 0.39 -47.49
C THR A 288 29.55 -1.03 -47.30
N ALA A 289 30.41 -1.99 -46.89
CA ALA A 289 29.98 -3.38 -46.76
C ALA A 289 28.90 -3.53 -45.66
N PRO A 290 27.81 -4.29 -45.92
CA PRO A 290 26.75 -4.47 -44.93
C PRO A 290 27.28 -5.17 -43.68
N ALA A 291 26.69 -4.90 -42.51
CA ALA A 291 27.15 -5.46 -41.24
C ALA A 291 27.24 -7.00 -41.27
N SER A 292 26.28 -7.66 -41.92
CA SER A 292 26.21 -9.12 -42.09
C SER A 292 27.34 -9.73 -42.92
N SER A 293 28.08 -8.93 -43.69
CA SER A 293 29.25 -9.41 -44.46
C SER A 293 30.54 -9.52 -43.65
N CYS A 294 30.54 -8.97 -42.43
CA CYS A 294 31.66 -9.11 -41.50
C CYS A 294 31.57 -10.47 -40.79
N ARG A 295 32.72 -11.02 -40.36
CA ARG A 295 32.77 -12.26 -39.57
C ARG A 295 31.95 -12.18 -38.29
N VAL A 296 31.96 -11.01 -37.65
CA VAL A 296 31.05 -10.65 -36.56
C VAL A 296 30.27 -9.43 -37.04
N PRO A 297 28.92 -9.48 -37.09
CA PRO A 297 28.11 -8.35 -37.53
C PRO A 297 28.54 -7.05 -36.85
N THR A 298 28.86 -6.03 -37.64
CA THR A 298 29.38 -4.76 -37.13
C THR A 298 28.84 -3.61 -37.98
N ALA A 299 28.10 -2.68 -37.39
CA ALA A 299 27.52 -1.56 -38.11
C ALA A 299 28.58 -0.69 -38.82
N ILE A 300 28.22 -0.10 -39.96
CA ILE A 300 29.04 0.86 -40.70
C ILE A 300 29.36 2.07 -39.80
N PRO A 301 30.59 2.63 -39.81
CA PRO A 301 30.94 3.78 -38.98
C PRO A 301 30.04 4.98 -39.29
N GLY A 302 29.61 5.68 -38.25
CA GLY A 302 28.62 6.74 -38.31
C GLY A 302 27.17 6.27 -38.38
N ARG A 303 26.90 4.95 -38.48
CA ARG A 303 25.55 4.38 -38.44
C ARG A 303 25.24 3.64 -37.15
N SER A 304 26.25 3.21 -36.38
CA SER A 304 26.04 2.52 -35.11
C SER A 304 25.34 3.41 -34.08
N LEU A 305 24.44 2.84 -33.28
CA LEU A 305 23.87 3.53 -32.12
C LEU A 305 24.78 3.52 -30.90
N HIS A 306 25.79 2.64 -30.85
CA HIS A 306 26.87 2.74 -29.85
C HIS A 306 27.67 4.03 -30.02
N GLU A 307 27.78 4.56 -31.25
CA GLU A 307 28.42 5.86 -31.49
C GLU A 307 27.66 7.04 -30.91
N LEU A 308 26.40 6.84 -30.51
CA LEU A 308 25.55 7.86 -29.89
C LEU A 308 25.29 7.56 -28.40
N GLY A 309 25.75 6.42 -27.89
CA GLY A 309 25.40 5.94 -26.56
C GLY A 309 23.92 5.57 -26.40
N LEU A 310 23.21 5.32 -27.52
CA LEU A 310 21.77 4.96 -27.55
C LEU A 310 21.54 3.45 -27.70
N ALA A 311 22.61 2.66 -27.74
CA ALA A 311 22.60 1.20 -27.71
C ALA A 311 23.54 0.65 -26.64
N ILE A 312 23.18 -0.52 -26.14
CA ILE A 312 23.91 -1.28 -25.13
C ILE A 312 23.96 -2.75 -25.56
N ASP A 313 25.17 -3.30 -25.55
CA ASP A 313 25.40 -4.75 -25.63
C ASP A 313 25.38 -5.27 -24.19
N ILE A 314 24.24 -5.84 -23.80
CA ILE A 314 23.99 -6.33 -22.45
C ILE A 314 24.61 -7.71 -22.26
N THR A 315 25.14 -7.93 -21.08
CA THR A 315 25.67 -9.20 -20.56
C THR A 315 24.92 -9.55 -19.28
N SER A 316 24.95 -10.83 -18.90
CA SER A 316 24.44 -11.26 -17.60
C SER A 316 25.38 -12.26 -16.94
N GLY A 317 25.70 -12.04 -15.65
CA GLY A 317 26.68 -12.83 -14.92
C GLY A 317 28.06 -12.86 -15.60
N GLY A 318 28.47 -11.74 -16.23
CA GLY A 318 29.73 -11.61 -16.97
C GLY A 318 29.78 -12.31 -18.32
N ARG A 319 28.65 -12.81 -18.84
CA ARG A 319 28.57 -13.53 -20.13
C ARG A 319 27.67 -12.80 -21.12
N THR A 320 28.03 -12.86 -22.40
CA THR A 320 27.17 -12.39 -23.50
C THR A 320 25.83 -13.13 -23.49
N LEU A 321 24.75 -12.40 -23.72
CA LEU A 321 23.42 -12.98 -23.76
C LEU A 321 23.24 -13.90 -24.97
N THR A 322 22.54 -15.00 -24.74
CA THR A 322 21.96 -15.84 -25.79
C THR A 322 20.44 -15.83 -25.65
N ALA A 323 19.70 -16.24 -26.68
CA ALA A 323 18.23 -16.32 -26.62
C ALA A 323 17.72 -17.22 -25.46
N GLY A 324 18.53 -18.18 -25.01
CA GLY A 324 18.20 -19.06 -23.88
C GLY A 324 18.55 -18.51 -22.49
N SER A 325 19.38 -17.45 -22.43
CA SER A 325 19.89 -16.91 -21.17
C SER A 325 18.79 -16.27 -20.31
N ALA A 326 18.92 -16.35 -18.98
CA ALA A 326 17.98 -15.74 -18.05
C ALA A 326 17.90 -14.21 -18.24
N GLY A 327 19.05 -13.55 -18.47
CA GLY A 327 19.11 -12.12 -18.76
C GLY A 327 18.32 -11.74 -20.01
N PHE A 328 18.44 -12.50 -21.11
CA PHE A 328 17.65 -12.25 -22.32
C PHE A 328 16.15 -12.43 -22.09
N LYS A 329 15.74 -13.47 -21.36
CA LYS A 329 14.33 -13.71 -21.04
C LYS A 329 13.73 -12.57 -20.23
N TRP A 330 14.48 -12.08 -19.23
CA TRP A 330 14.05 -10.93 -18.42
C TRP A 330 13.91 -9.67 -19.27
N LEU A 331 14.91 -9.37 -20.11
CA LEU A 331 14.87 -8.21 -21.00
C LEU A 331 13.73 -8.30 -22.02
N SER A 332 13.52 -9.48 -22.61
CA SER A 332 12.42 -9.70 -23.57
C SER A 332 11.05 -9.42 -22.97
N ALA A 333 10.87 -9.67 -21.67
CA ALA A 333 9.63 -9.39 -20.96
C ALA A 333 9.52 -7.93 -20.46
N ASN A 334 10.65 -7.26 -20.20
CA ASN A 334 10.66 -6.01 -19.42
C ASN A 334 11.29 -4.80 -20.12
N ALA A 335 12.30 -4.97 -20.97
CA ALA A 335 13.12 -3.88 -21.53
C ALA A 335 12.30 -2.82 -22.27
N GLY A 336 11.20 -3.22 -22.92
CA GLY A 336 10.28 -2.30 -23.59
C GLY A 336 9.66 -1.25 -22.66
N ARG A 337 9.47 -1.57 -21.37
CA ARG A 337 8.99 -0.63 -20.35
C ARG A 337 9.95 0.53 -20.13
N TYR A 338 11.24 0.31 -20.38
CA TYR A 338 12.32 1.28 -20.23
C TYR A 338 12.73 1.88 -21.59
N GLY A 339 11.97 1.64 -22.65
CA GLY A 339 12.21 2.18 -23.97
C GLY A 339 13.32 1.46 -24.76
N PHE A 340 13.76 0.29 -24.31
CA PHE A 340 14.77 -0.51 -25.02
C PHE A 340 14.13 -1.67 -25.79
N VAL A 341 14.59 -1.85 -27.01
CA VAL A 341 14.12 -2.85 -27.98
C VAL A 341 15.31 -3.68 -28.43
N ASN A 342 15.13 -4.99 -28.51
CA ASN A 342 16.18 -5.90 -28.99
C ASN A 342 16.33 -5.82 -30.50
N LEU A 343 17.58 -5.88 -30.97
CA LEU A 343 17.87 -6.25 -32.35
C LEU A 343 17.74 -7.78 -32.49
N PRO A 344 16.79 -8.32 -33.27
CA PRO A 344 16.46 -9.75 -33.22
C PRO A 344 17.61 -10.71 -33.57
N SER A 345 18.55 -10.27 -34.40
CA SER A 345 19.73 -11.06 -34.76
C SER A 345 20.79 -11.13 -33.66
N GLU A 346 20.70 -10.26 -32.65
CA GLU A 346 21.73 -10.08 -31.62
C GLU A 346 21.06 -10.05 -30.24
N PRO A 347 20.94 -11.20 -29.55
CA PRO A 347 20.28 -11.28 -28.24
C PRO A 347 20.89 -10.36 -27.16
N TRP A 348 22.16 -9.98 -27.32
CA TRP A 348 22.84 -9.04 -26.43
C TRP A 348 22.56 -7.58 -26.76
N HIS A 349 22.10 -7.23 -27.97
CA HIS A 349 22.02 -5.85 -28.42
C HIS A 349 20.65 -5.23 -28.17
N TRP A 350 20.62 -4.13 -27.42
CA TRP A 350 19.41 -3.40 -27.05
C TRP A 350 19.60 -1.91 -27.30
N SER A 351 18.64 -1.29 -27.96
CA SER A 351 18.68 0.15 -28.28
C SER A 351 17.29 0.76 -28.22
N ILE A 352 17.19 2.08 -28.31
CA ILE A 352 15.87 2.74 -28.28
C ILE A 352 15.03 2.47 -29.54
N THR A 353 15.60 1.90 -30.60
CA THR A 353 14.92 1.58 -31.87
C THR A 353 14.98 0.10 -32.27
N GLY A 354 15.80 -0.72 -31.60
CA GLY A 354 15.98 -2.14 -31.96
C GLY A 354 16.76 -2.36 -33.25
N SER A 355 17.63 -1.40 -33.61
CA SER A 355 18.43 -1.36 -34.85
C SER A 355 19.83 -0.85 -34.61
#